data_AF-A0A432UGK2-F1
#
_entry.id   AF-A0A432UGK2-F1
#
_cell.length_a   1.000
_cell.length_b   1.000
_cell.length_c   1.000
_cell.angle_alpha   90.00
_cell.angle_beta   90.00
_cell.angle_gamma   90.00
#
_symmetry.space_group_name_H-M   'P 1'
#
loop_
_entity.id
_entity.type
_entity.pdbx_description
1 polymer ?
#
loop_
_entity_poly.entity_id
_entity_poly.type
_entity_poly.pdbx_seq_one_letter_code
_entity_poly.pdbx_strand_id
1 'polypeptide(L)' 'MPERVPVVIIGGGIAGMETALTLAEMGYEVILHGR' A
#
# COMPACT_ATOMS: atom_id res chain seq x y z
N MET A 1 11.57 18.69 -0.28
CA MET A 1 10.64 17.67 0.22
C MET A 1 11.43 16.37 0.30
N PRO A 2 11.39 15.62 1.42
CA PRO A 2 12.08 14.33 1.47
C PRO A 2 11.55 13.41 0.36
N GLU A 3 12.40 12.54 -0.14
CA GLU A 3 12.03 11.53 -1.14
C GLU A 3 10.91 10.64 -0.57
N ARG A 4 9.82 10.48 -1.34
CA ARG A 4 8.70 9.62 -0.92
C ARG A 4 9.05 8.19 -1.29
N VAL A 5 9.15 7.31 -0.30
CA VAL A 5 9.34 5.88 -0.51
C VAL A 5 7.96 5.22 -0.52
N PRO A 6 7.47 4.72 -1.68
CA PRO A 6 6.18 4.06 -1.74
C PRO A 6 6.19 2.70 -1.04
N VAL A 7 5.07 2.33 -0.43
CA VAL A 7 4.86 1.01 0.18
C VAL A 7 4.32 0.07 -0.88
N VAL A 8 4.96 -1.08 -1.07
CA VAL A 8 4.50 -2.12 -2.01
C VAL A 8 3.86 -3.26 -1.22
N ILE A 9 2.60 -3.56 -1.52
CA ILE A 9 1.86 -4.71 -0.98
C ILE A 9 1.82 -5.80 -2.04
N ILE A 10 2.33 -6.99 -1.73
CA ILE A 10 2.31 -8.15 -2.62
C ILE A 10 1.15 -9.09 -2.24
N GLY A 11 0.19 -9.25 -3.15
CA GLY A 11 -1.00 -10.09 -2.99
C GLY A 11 -2.28 -9.31 -2.63
N GLY A 12 -3.35 -9.52 -3.42
CA GLY A 12 -4.64 -8.82 -3.30
C GLY A 12 -5.73 -9.56 -2.51
N GLY A 13 -5.36 -10.41 -1.55
CA GLY A 13 -6.34 -11.03 -0.65
C GLY A 13 -6.92 -10.01 0.35
N ILE A 14 -7.86 -10.43 1.19
CA ILE A 14 -8.52 -9.57 2.21
C ILE A 14 -7.49 -8.81 3.05
N ALA A 15 -6.47 -9.51 3.56
CA ALA A 15 -5.41 -8.88 4.34
C ALA A 15 -4.60 -7.83 3.55
N GLY A 16 -4.33 -8.10 2.26
CA GLY A 16 -3.56 -7.19 1.40
C GLY A 16 -4.32 -5.90 1.10
N MET A 17 -5.62 -6.02 0.79
CA MET A 17 -6.48 -4.87 0.54
C MET A 17 -6.72 -4.04 1.80
N GLU A 18 -6.95 -4.67 2.94
CA GLU A 18 -7.15 -3.97 4.23
C GLU A 18 -5.89 -3.19 4.65
N THR A 19 -4.72 -3.81 4.44
CA THR A 19 -3.42 -3.16 4.69
C THR A 19 -3.22 -1.98 3.74
N ALA A 20 -3.53 -2.14 2.45
CA ALA A 20 -3.39 -1.08 1.46
C ALA A 20 -4.31 0.11 1.77
N LEU A 21 -5.55 -0.14 2.17
CA LEU A 21 -6.51 0.90 2.57
C LEU A 21 -6.03 1.65 3.80
N THR A 22 -5.64 0.92 4.86
CA THR A 22 -5.14 1.51 6.11
C THR A 22 -3.94 2.44 5.87
N LEU A 23 -2.99 2.02 5.04
CA LEU A 23 -1.81 2.83 4.71
C LEU A 23 -2.15 4.05 3.84
N ALA A 24 -3.10 3.91 2.92
CA ALA A 24 -3.56 5.03 2.10
C ALA A 24 -4.26 6.10 2.96
N GLU A 25 -5.07 5.70 3.94
CA GLU A 25 -5.72 6.61 4.90
C GLU A 25 -4.71 7.37 5.78
N MET A 26 -3.57 6.75 6.08
CA MET A 26 -2.45 7.40 6.77
C MET A 26 -1.62 8.34 5.87
N GLY A 27 -1.95 8.44 4.57
CA GLY A 27 -1.29 9.32 3.62
C GLY A 27 -0.03 8.73 2.96
N TYR A 28 0.22 7.44 3.12
CA TYR A 28 1.30 6.76 2.40
C TYR A 28 0.94 6.57 0.92
N GLU A 29 1.96 6.62 0.07
CA GLU A 29 1.83 6.17 -1.31
C GLU A 29 1.91 4.64 -1.33
N VAL A 30 0.86 3.98 -1.82
CA VAL A 30 0.72 2.53 -1.77
C VAL A 30 0.59 1.97 -3.17
N ILE A 31 1.35 0.92 -3.46
CA ILE A 31 1.29 0.13 -4.69
C ILE A 31 0.84 -1.27 -4.33
N LEU A 32 -0.34 -1.71 -4.82
CA LEU A 32 -0.81 -3.08 -4.68
C LEU A 32 -0.41 -3.89 -5.91
N HIS A 33 0.36 -4.95 -5.74
CA HIS A 33 0.83 -5.81 -6.82
C HIS A 33 0.35 -7.26 -6.58
N GLY A 34 -0.62 -7.69 -7.39
CA GLY A 34 -0.99 -9.10 -7.55
C GLY A 34 -0.39 -9.67 -8.83
N ARG A 35 -0.37 -11.00 -8.96
CA ARG A 35 -0.27 -11.65 -10.27
C ARG A 35 -1.63 -11.67 -10.96
#